data_AF-A0A2K3KHD9-F1
#
_entry.id   AF-A0A2K3KHD9-F1
#
_cell.length_a   1.000
_cell.length_b   1.000
_cell.length_c   1.000
_cell.angle_alpha   90.00
_cell.angle_beta   90.00
_cell.angle_gamma   90.00
#
_symmetry.space_group_name_H-M   'P 1'
#
loop_
_entity.id
_entity.type
_entity.pdbx_description
1 polymer ?
#
loop_
_entity_poly.entity_id
_entity_poly.type
_entity_poly.pdbx_seq_one_letter_code
_entity_poly.pdbx_strand_id
1 'polypeptide(L)' 'IEAFFNFHETPEESRLQIVAFHLDGRAAAWFQWATRNNLLSSWPVFLAAVRHRFGPTQYEDIEGDLSKLS' A
#
# COMPACT_ATOMS: atom_id res chain seq x y z
N ILE A 1 -0.57 -3.48 7.35
CA ILE A 1 0.78 -2.86 7.48
C ILE A 1 0.84 -1.75 8.53
N GLU A 2 -0.20 -0.94 8.73
CA GLU A 2 -0.16 0.15 9.73
C GLU A 2 -0.04 -0.34 11.19
N ALA A 3 -0.80 -1.37 11.58
CA ALA A 3 -0.74 -1.93 12.93
C ALA A 3 0.67 -2.42 13.33
N PHE A 4 1.42 -2.97 12.38
CA PHE A 4 2.80 -3.42 12.60
C PHE A 4 3.72 -2.25 12.95
N PHE A 5 3.75 -1.20 12.13
CA PHE A 5 4.62 -0.04 12.37
C PHE A 5 4.20 0.80 13.58
N ASN A 6 2.90 0.85 13.89
CA ASN A 6 2.40 1.51 15.09
C ASN A 6 2.80 0.77 16.36
N PHE A 7 2.77 -0.57 16.35
CA PHE A 7 3.23 -1.39 17.47
C PHE A 7 4.74 -1.26 17.72
N HIS A 8 5.53 -1.11 16.66
CA HIS A 8 6.99 -0.90 16.73
C HIS A 8 7.42 0.57 16.85
N GLU A 9 6.48 1.51 17.07
CA GLU A 9 6.76 2.95 17.19
C GLU A 9 7.67 3.51 16.09
N THR A 10 7.59 2.94 14.89
CA THR A 10 8.51 3.27 13.80
C THR A 10 8.19 4.66 13.26
N PRO A 11 9.15 5.59 13.19
CA PRO A 11 8.96 6.90 12.58
C PRO A 11 8.52 6.78 11.11
N GLU A 12 7.62 7.65 10.65
CA GLU A 12 7.03 7.55 9.31
C GLU A 12 8.06 7.58 8.16
N GLU A 13 9.13 8.38 8.29
CA GLU A 13 10.22 8.42 7.31
C GLU A 13 10.92 7.05 7.17
N SER A 14 11.11 6.35 8.28
CA SER A 14 11.73 5.01 8.30
C SER A 14 10.78 3.94 7.77
N ARG A 15 9.45 4.13 7.87
CA ARG A 15 8.46 3.16 7.36
C ARG A 15 8.57 2.96 5.86
N LEU A 16 8.77 4.03 5.09
CA LEU A 16 8.93 3.96 3.64
C LEU A 16 10.16 3.15 3.25
N GLN A 17 11.28 3.35 3.96
CA GLN A 17 12.50 2.59 3.74
C GLN A 17 12.30 1.10 4.08
N ILE A 18 11.71 0.79 5.23
CA ILE A 18 11.45 -0.61 5.64
C ILE A 18 10.53 -1.30 4.64
N VAL A 19 9.47 -0.63 4.18
CA VAL A 19 8.58 -1.20 3.16
C VAL A 19 9.36 -1.48 1.87
N ALA A 20 10.22 -0.56 1.42
CA ALA A 20 11.01 -0.76 0.21
C ALA A 20 11.84 -2.06 0.24
N PHE A 21 12.35 -2.46 1.41
CA PHE A 21 13.06 -3.73 1.60
C PHE A 21 12.18 -4.98 1.55
N HIS A 22 10.89 -4.84 1.87
CA HIS A 22 9.94 -5.96 1.89
C HIS A 22 9.14 -6.09 0.59
N LEU A 23 9.23 -5.12 -0.32
CA LEU A 23 8.61 -5.21 -1.64
C LEU A 23 9.49 -6.05 -2.57
N ASP A 24 8.86 -6.93 -3.34
CA ASP A 24 9.53 -7.73 -4.36
C ASP A 24 8.74 -7.70 -5.67
N GLY A 25 9.40 -8.10 -6.76
CA GLY A 25 8.84 -8.25 -8.10
C GLY A 25 8.12 -6.99 -8.59
N ARG A 26 6.84 -7.14 -8.94
CA ARG A 26 6.03 -6.05 -9.51
C ARG A 26 5.82 -4.89 -8.54
N ALA A 27 5.76 -5.16 -7.23
CA ALA A 27 5.56 -4.13 -6.24
C ALA A 27 6.83 -3.30 -6.02
N ALA A 28 8.00 -3.93 -6.01
CA ALA A 28 9.28 -3.23 -5.94
C ALA A 28 9.53 -2.32 -7.14
N ALA A 29 9.28 -2.83 -8.37
CA ALA A 29 9.43 -2.05 -9.59
C ALA A 29 8.51 -0.82 -9.61
N TRP A 30 7.26 -0.98 -9.18
CA TRP A 30 6.30 0.12 -9.05
C TRP A 30 6.75 1.14 -8.00
N PHE A 31 7.21 0.69 -6.83
CA PHE A 31 7.66 1.58 -5.76
C PHE A 31 8.85 2.41 -6.20
N GLN A 32 9.85 1.80 -6.85
CA GLN A 32 11.00 2.52 -7.40
C GLN A 32 10.58 3.57 -8.44
N TRP A 33 9.66 3.22 -9.33
CA TRP A 33 9.11 4.16 -10.31
C TRP A 33 8.37 5.31 -9.63
N ALA A 34 7.52 5.03 -8.64
CA ALA A 34 6.74 6.03 -7.93
C ALA A 34 7.64 6.99 -7.12
N THR A 35 8.67 6.46 -6.45
CA THR A 35 9.68 7.28 -5.76
C THR A 35 10.46 8.16 -6.73
N ARG A 36 10.88 7.63 -7.89
CA ARG A 36 11.60 8.42 -8.92
C ARG A 36 10.78 9.58 -9.47
N ASN A 37 9.45 9.46 -9.47
CA ASN A 37 8.53 10.49 -9.92
C ASN A 37 8.04 11.40 -8.78
N ASN A 38 8.64 11.32 -7.58
CA ASN A 38 8.21 12.05 -6.39
C ASN A 38 6.73 11.85 -6.02
N LEU A 39 6.15 10.69 -6.35
CA LEU A 39 4.75 10.36 -6.06
C LEU A 39 4.54 9.83 -4.64
N LEU A 40 5.62 9.50 -3.93
CA LEU A 40 5.61 8.95 -2.57
C LEU A 40 6.29 9.93 -1.61
N SER A 41 5.63 11.04 -1.32
CA SER A 41 6.18 12.10 -0.47
C SER A 41 5.97 11.88 1.03
N SER A 42 5.04 11.00 1.42
CA SER A 42 4.77 10.68 2.81
C SER A 42 4.15 9.29 2.97
N TRP A 43 4.15 8.79 4.21
CA TRP A 43 3.56 7.49 4.54
C TRP A 43 2.05 7.39 4.18
N PRO A 44 1.20 8.40 4.48
CA PRO A 44 -0.20 8.40 4.06
C PRO A 44 -0.38 8.35 2.53
N VAL A 45 0.46 9.08 1.78
CA VAL A 45 0.41 9.09 0.30
C VAL A 45 0.77 7.72 -0.25
N PHE A 46 1.79 7.07 0.33
CA PHE A 46 2.13 5.69 -0.02
C PHE A 46 0.98 4.72 0.25
N LEU A 47 0.31 4.82 1.40
CA LEU A 47 -0.83 3.96 1.73
C LEU A 47 -1.99 4.12 0.75
N ALA A 48 -2.32 5.35 0.35
CA ALA A 48 -3.35 5.59 -0.66
C ALA A 48 -2.96 4.99 -2.02
N ALA A 49 -1.71 5.23 -2.45
CA ALA A 49 -1.21 4.77 -3.74
C ALA A 49 -1.13 3.23 -3.81
N VAL A 50 -0.68 2.57 -2.74
CA VAL A 50 -0.58 1.10 -2.69
C VAL A 50 -1.97 0.45 -2.63
N ARG A 51 -2.93 1.04 -1.90
CA ARG A 51 -4.33 0.58 -1.90
C ARG A 51 -4.98 0.73 -3.27
N HIS A 52 -4.74 1.85 -3.96
CA HIS A 52 -5.28 2.05 -5.31
C HIS A 52 -4.67 1.09 -6.34
N ARG A 53 -3.38 0.75 -6.19
CA ARG A 53 -2.65 -0.08 -7.17
C ARG A 53 -2.76 -1.59 -6.92
N PHE A 54 -2.85 -2.01 -5.65
CA PHE A 54 -2.79 -3.41 -5.22
C PHE A 54 -3.90 -3.81 -4.25
N GLY A 55 -4.75 -2.88 -3.81
CA GLY A 55 -5.96 -3.25 -3.09
C GLY A 55 -6.96 -3.92 -4.03
N PRO A 56 -7.96 -4.63 -3.49
CA PRO A 56 -9.13 -4.99 -4.27
C PRO A 56 -9.63 -3.69 -4.90
N THR A 57 -9.68 -3.64 -6.22
CA THR A 57 -10.33 -2.51 -6.89
C THR A 57 -11.71 -2.37 -6.27
N GLN A 58 -12.21 -1.14 -6.12
CA GLN A 58 -13.54 -0.84 -5.58
C GLN A 58 -14.70 -1.59 -6.29
N TYR A 59 -14.38 -2.26 -7.40
CA TYR A 59 -15.21 -3.19 -8.15
C TYR A 59 -15.29 -4.61 -7.58
N GLU A 60 -14.28 -5.09 -6.87
CA GLU A 60 -14.27 -6.44 -6.27
C GLU A 60 -15.19 -6.51 -5.04
N ASP A 61 -15.46 -5.38 -4.38
CA ASP A 61 -16.45 -5.26 -3.30
C ASP A 61 -17.91 -5.23 -3.80
N ILE A 62 -18.16 -4.92 -5.09
CA ILE A 62 -19.54 -4.93 -5.62
C ILE A 62 -20.01 -6.37 -5.89
N GLU A 63 -19.09 -7.31 -6.17
CA GLU A 63 -19.45 -8.72 -6.38
C GLU A 63 -19.46 -9.55 -5.09
N GLY A 64 -18.84 -9.05 -4.01
CA GLY A 64 -18.84 -9.70 -2.68
C GLY A 64 -20.15 -9.58 -1.91
N ASP A 65 -21.01 -8.60 -2.23
CA ASP A 65 -22.24 -8.32 -1.49
C ASP A 65 -23.52 -8.90 -2.15
N LEU A 66 -23.39 -9.54 -3.32
CA LEU A 66 -24.52 -10.23 -3.97
C LEU A 66 -24.69 -11.69 -3.51
N SER A 67 -23.83 -12.20 -2.62
CA SER A 67 -23.91 -13.58 -2.11
C SER A 67 -24.76 -13.75 -0.84
N LYS A 68 -25.51 -12.73 -0.41
CA LYS A 68 -26.42 -12.83 0.76
C LYS A 68 -27.92 -12.88 0.41
N LEU A 69 -28.26 -13.31 -0.80
CA LEU A 69 -29.61 -13.75 -1.17
C LEU A 69 -29.58 -15.21 -1.62
N SER A 70 -29.38 -16.12 -0.66
CA SER A 70 -29.92 -17.48 -0.72
C SER A 70 -30.20 -17.99 0.68
#